data_AF-A0A535DL12-F1
#
_entry.id   AF-A0A535DL12-F1
#
_cell.length_a   1.000
_cell.length_b   1.000
_cell.length_c   1.000
_cell.angle_alpha   90.00
_cell.angle_beta   90.00
_cell.angle_gamma   90.00
#
_symmetry.space_group_name_H-M   'P 1'
#
loop_
_entity.id
_entity.type
_entity.pdbx_description
1 polymer ?
#
loop_
_entity_poly.entity_id
_entity_poly.type
_entity_poly.pdbx_seq_one_letter_code
_entity_poly.pdbx_strand_id
1 'polypeptide(L)'
;YKRLTASTQVGDLAQLHGELVDRYGAPPEPVERVFEVMEIRLLAKALRMAAIQIRPTAVAFAFDAKALPPQAGLQALMDQYRTRLRLTTPYSFELLGVDSAWKAAFPEIKRALQVLASYDKKTTASA
;
A
#
# COMPACT_ATOMS: atom_id res chain seq x y z
N TYR A 1 9.28 -8.41 -15.93
CA TYR A 1 9.37 -6.96 -15.61
C TYR A 1 8.45 -6.07 -16.42
N LYS A 2 8.53 -5.98 -17.76
CA LYS A 2 7.68 -5.06 -18.57
C LYS A 2 6.17 -5.22 -18.31
N ARG A 3 5.67 -6.46 -18.21
CA ARG A 3 4.25 -6.74 -17.91
C ARG A 3 3.85 -6.30 -16.50
N LEU A 4 4.67 -6.59 -15.49
CA LEU A 4 4.47 -6.11 -14.11
C LEU A 4 4.34 -4.59 -14.07
N THR A 5 5.28 -3.86 -14.68
CA THR A 5 5.26 -2.40 -14.67
C THR A 5 4.05 -1.79 -15.39
N ALA A 6 3.48 -2.52 -16.36
CA ALA A 6 2.33 -2.12 -17.15
C ALA A 6 0.98 -2.48 -16.51
N SER A 7 0.96 -3.35 -15.50
CA SER A 7 -0.26 -3.64 -14.72
C SER A 7 -0.84 -2.36 -14.14
N THR A 8 -2.16 -2.22 -14.20
CA THR A 8 -2.87 -1.01 -13.75
C THR A 8 -3.78 -1.27 -12.55
N GLN A 9 -4.12 -2.53 -12.31
CA GLN A 9 -4.95 -2.98 -11.19
C GLN A 9 -4.42 -4.28 -10.57
N VAL A 10 -4.80 -4.54 -9.32
CA VAL A 10 -4.33 -5.71 -8.56
C VAL A 10 -4.73 -7.03 -9.24
N GLY A 11 -5.88 -7.06 -9.94
CA GLY A 11 -6.32 -8.22 -10.72
C GLY A 11 -5.34 -8.63 -11.83
N ASP A 12 -4.72 -7.65 -12.50
CA ASP A 12 -3.72 -7.92 -13.55
C ASP A 12 -2.49 -8.63 -12.96
N LEU A 13 -2.09 -8.26 -11.73
CA LEU A 13 -0.97 -8.90 -11.04
C LEU A 13 -1.30 -10.33 -10.64
N ALA A 14 -2.53 -10.58 -10.15
CA ALA A 14 -2.97 -11.93 -9.78
C ALA A 14 -3.00 -12.86 -11.00
N GLN A 15 -3.48 -12.38 -12.15
CA GLN A 15 -3.44 -13.14 -13.40
C GLN A 15 -1.99 -13.43 -13.83
N LEU A 16 -1.11 -12.42 -13.78
CA LEU A 16 0.30 -12.60 -14.13
C LEU A 16 1.01 -13.60 -13.21
N HIS A 17 0.67 -13.60 -11.92
CA HIS A 17 1.20 -14.55 -10.95
C HIS A 17 0.74 -15.98 -11.26
N GLY A 18 -0.55 -16.17 -11.54
CA GLY A 18 -1.10 -17.46 -11.96
C GLY A 18 -0.44 -18.02 -13.23
N GLU A 19 -0.24 -17.17 -14.25
CA GLU A 19 0.51 -17.56 -15.46
C GLU A 19 1.97 -17.93 -15.18
N LEU A 20 2.62 -17.24 -14.24
CA LEU A 20 3.99 -17.54 -13.85
C LEU A 20 4.06 -18.91 -13.18
N VAL A 21 3.13 -19.20 -12.27
CA VAL A 21 3.04 -20.49 -11.57
C VAL A 21 2.75 -21.63 -12.55
N ASP A 22 1.80 -21.44 -13.47
CA ASP A 22 1.45 -22.45 -14.48
C ASP A 22 2.63 -22.81 -15.38
N ARG A 23 3.42 -21.81 -15.80
CA ARG A 23 4.51 -22.00 -16.75
C ARG A 23 5.85 -22.40 -16.12
N TYR A 24 6.10 -21.98 -14.89
CA TYR A 24 7.42 -22.08 -14.26
C TYR A 24 7.40 -22.71 -12.85
N GLY A 25 6.22 -23.05 -12.32
CA GLY A 25 6.05 -23.56 -10.97
C GLY A 25 6.11 -22.46 -9.91
N ALA A 26 6.21 -22.87 -8.64
CA ALA A 26 6.19 -21.95 -7.51
C ALA A 26 7.33 -20.91 -7.61
N PRO A 27 7.01 -19.61 -7.61
CA PRO A 27 8.03 -18.57 -7.71
C PRO A 27 8.90 -18.56 -6.45
N PRO A 28 10.22 -18.28 -6.60
CA PRO A 28 11.10 -18.14 -5.46
C PRO A 28 10.77 -16.85 -4.69
N GLU A 29 11.17 -16.79 -3.41
CA GLU A 29 10.85 -15.66 -2.51
C GLU A 29 11.17 -14.27 -3.10
N PRO A 30 12.31 -14.03 -3.79
CA PRO A 30 12.56 -12.71 -4.37
C PRO A 30 11.55 -12.30 -5.45
N VAL A 31 10.97 -13.27 -6.17
CA VAL A 31 9.96 -12.99 -7.18
C VAL A 31 8.63 -12.66 -6.52
N GLU A 32 8.23 -13.40 -5.47
CA GLU A 32 7.04 -13.07 -4.67
C GLU A 32 7.12 -11.64 -4.14
N ARG A 33 8.28 -11.23 -3.60
CA ARG A 33 8.49 -9.86 -3.12
C ARG A 33 8.28 -8.80 -4.20
N VAL A 34 8.61 -9.09 -5.45
CA VAL A 34 8.35 -8.15 -6.56
C VAL A 34 6.85 -7.99 -6.78
N PHE A 35 6.07 -9.07 -6.73
CA PHE A 35 4.61 -8.98 -6.83
C PHE A 35 4.01 -8.17 -5.66
N GLU A 36 4.49 -8.40 -4.44
CA GLU A 36 4.06 -7.67 -3.25
C GLU A 36 4.37 -6.16 -3.35
N VAL A 37 5.59 -5.80 -3.78
CA VAL A 37 5.97 -4.39 -4.05
C VAL A 37 5.09 -3.77 -5.14
N MET A 38 4.78 -4.55 -6.19
CA MET A 38 3.92 -4.09 -7.28
C MET A 38 2.48 -3.88 -6.82
N GLU A 39 1.96 -4.73 -5.94
CA GLU A 39 0.64 -4.55 -5.33
C GLU A 39 0.60 -3.26 -4.49
N ILE A 40 1.59 -3.04 -3.62
CA ILE A 40 1.74 -1.79 -2.87
C ILE A 40 1.77 -0.59 -3.81
N ARG A 41 2.57 -0.65 -4.88
CA ARG A 41 2.71 0.44 -5.85
C ARG A 41 1.37 0.78 -6.51
N LEU A 42 0.55 -0.21 -6.86
CA LEU A 42 -0.76 0.04 -7.46
C LEU A 42 -1.73 0.72 -6.47
N LEU A 43 -1.79 0.23 -5.23
CA LEU A 43 -2.62 0.82 -4.19
C LEU A 43 -2.17 2.25 -3.85
N ALA A 44 -0.87 2.46 -3.67
CA ALA A 44 -0.28 3.76 -3.38
C ALA A 44 -0.52 4.77 -4.52
N LYS A 45 -0.40 4.31 -5.78
CA LYS A 45 -0.68 5.14 -6.96
C LYS A 45 -2.15 5.59 -7.01
N ALA A 46 -3.09 4.69 -6.73
CA ALA A 46 -4.52 5.03 -6.69
C ALA A 46 -4.80 6.10 -5.62
N LEU A 47 -4.10 6.04 -4.49
CA LEU A 47 -4.18 7.01 -3.39
C LEU A 47 -3.34 8.28 -3.61
N ARG A 48 -2.70 8.44 -4.77
CA ARG A 48 -1.81 9.59 -5.09
C ARG A 48 -0.69 9.76 -4.05
N MET A 49 -0.14 8.66 -3.58
CA MET A 49 0.99 8.67 -2.65
C MET A 49 2.30 8.95 -3.38
N ALA A 50 3.14 9.80 -2.78
CA ALA A 50 4.47 10.12 -3.27
C ALA A 50 5.50 9.08 -2.80
N ALA A 51 5.40 8.59 -1.56
CA ALA A 51 6.36 7.66 -1.01
C ALA A 51 5.78 6.79 0.12
N ILE A 52 6.35 5.57 0.24
CA ILE A 52 6.21 4.69 1.40
C ILE A 52 7.63 4.27 1.79
N GLN A 53 8.00 4.48 3.04
CA GLN A 53 9.36 4.21 3.54
C GLN A 53 9.29 3.32 4.78
N ILE A 54 9.92 2.15 4.71
CA ILE A 54 10.13 1.30 5.88
C ILE A 54 11.34 1.85 6.65
N ARG A 55 11.12 2.22 7.91
CA ARG A 55 12.14 2.64 8.88
C ARG A 55 12.36 1.51 9.89
N PRO A 56 13.42 1.54 10.72
CA PRO A 56 13.70 0.48 11.70
C PRO A 56 12.54 0.15 12.66
N THR A 57 11.72 1.13 13.03
CA THR A 57 10.63 0.97 14.02
C THR A 57 9.29 1.52 13.56
N ALA A 58 9.19 1.93 12.30
CA ALA A 58 7.99 2.56 11.76
C ALA A 58 7.91 2.43 10.24
N VAL A 59 6.72 2.64 9.68
CA VAL A 59 6.55 2.87 8.25
C VAL A 59 5.98 4.26 8.02
N ALA A 60 6.66 5.05 7.20
CA ALA A 60 6.22 6.39 6.83
C ALA A 60 5.47 6.37 5.50
N PHE A 61 4.36 7.09 5.46
CA PHE A 61 3.46 7.23 4.33
C PHE A 61 3.37 8.71 3.97
N ALA A 62 3.65 9.06 2.72
CA ALA A 62 3.60 10.43 2.24
C ALA A 62 2.72 10.53 0.99
N PHE A 63 1.74 11.43 1.04
CA PHE A 63 0.92 11.82 -0.10
C PHE A 63 1.63 12.85 -0.97
N ASP A 64 1.24 12.94 -2.24
CA ASP A 64 1.64 14.07 -3.08
C ASP A 64 1.15 15.38 -2.43
N ALA A 65 1.94 16.46 -2.51
CA ALA A 65 1.58 17.75 -1.94
C ALA A 65 0.27 18.33 -2.49
N LYS A 66 -0.20 17.86 -3.65
CA LYS A 66 -1.47 18.24 -4.28
C LYS A 66 -2.63 17.29 -3.94
N ALA A 67 -2.38 16.23 -3.16
CA ALA A 67 -3.37 15.23 -2.78
C ALA A 67 -3.46 15.12 -1.27
N LEU A 68 -4.58 15.56 -0.68
CA LEU A 68 -4.86 15.29 0.72
C LEU A 68 -5.32 13.84 0.89
N PRO A 69 -4.95 13.17 2.01
CA PRO A 69 -5.52 11.88 2.36
C PRO A 69 -7.05 11.96 2.46
N PRO A 70 -7.78 10.90 2.10
CA PRO A 70 -9.22 10.82 2.37
C PRO A 70 -9.47 10.95 3.88
N GLN A 71 -10.15 12.03 4.31
CA GLN A 71 -10.29 12.35 5.73
C GLN A 71 -10.96 11.22 6.53
N ALA A 72 -12.04 10.62 5.98
CA ALA A 72 -12.72 9.49 6.60
C ALA A 72 -11.83 8.24 6.69
N GLY A 73 -10.96 8.03 5.68
CA GLY A 73 -9.98 6.94 5.70
C GLY A 73 -8.88 7.17 6.73
N LEU A 74 -8.41 8.41 6.88
CA LEU A 74 -7.43 8.77 7.89
C LEU A 74 -7.98 8.58 9.30
N GLN A 75 -9.24 8.98 9.52
CA GLN A 75 -9.92 8.73 10.79
C GLN A 75 -10.09 7.24 11.07
N ALA A 76 -10.48 6.43 10.09
CA ALA A 76 -10.55 4.98 10.25
C ALA A 76 -9.18 4.36 10.60
N LEU A 77 -8.10 4.85 9.99
CA LEU A 77 -6.74 4.43 10.38
C LEU A 77 -6.40 4.83 11.82
N MET A 78 -6.78 6.04 12.25
CA MET A 78 -6.58 6.49 13.63
C MET A 78 -7.32 5.59 14.62
N ASP A 79 -8.56 5.20 14.32
CA ASP A 79 -9.35 4.32 15.18
C ASP A 79 -8.77 2.90 15.23
N GLN A 80 -8.30 2.39 14.09
CA GLN A 80 -7.72 1.06 13.96
C GLN A 80 -6.37 0.92 14.67
N TYR A 81 -5.46 1.89 14.47
CA TYR A 81 -4.08 1.81 14.94
C TYR A 81 -3.84 2.61 16.24
N ARG A 82 -4.77 3.48 16.63
CA ARG A 82 -4.75 4.31 17.83
C ARG A 82 -3.38 4.99 18.03
N THR A 83 -2.72 4.71 19.15
CA THR A 83 -1.44 5.32 19.55
C THR A 83 -0.27 4.96 18.62
N ARG A 84 -0.44 3.97 17.74
CA ARG A 84 0.58 3.60 16.75
C ARG A 84 0.56 4.50 15.51
N LEU A 85 -0.53 5.22 15.23
CA LEU A 85 -0.57 6.15 14.11
C LEU A 85 -0.16 7.55 14.56
N ARG A 86 0.84 8.14 13.91
CA ARG A 86 1.27 9.52 14.17
C ARG A 86 1.21 10.33 12.89
N LEU A 87 0.43 11.41 12.90
CA LEU A 87 0.48 12.42 11.84
C LEU A 87 1.76 13.23 12.01
N THR A 88 2.59 13.28 10.97
CA THR A 88 3.84 14.05 10.98
C THR A 88 3.66 15.38 10.26
N THR A 89 2.89 15.40 9.17
CA THR A 89 2.48 16.60 8.44
C THR A 89 1.04 16.43 7.93
N PRO A 90 0.40 17.49 7.38
CA PRO A 90 -0.92 17.34 6.77
C PRO A 90 -0.99 16.31 5.62
N TYR A 91 0.15 15.98 5.01
CA TYR A 91 0.26 15.05 3.88
C TYR A 91 1.07 13.80 4.23
N SER A 92 1.37 13.55 5.50
CA SER A 92 2.16 12.38 5.88
C SER A 92 1.81 11.86 7.27
N PHE A 93 1.88 10.54 7.40
CA PHE A 93 1.71 9.85 8.66
C PHE A 93 2.72 8.72 8.78
N GLU A 94 2.98 8.30 10.00
CA GLU A 94 3.82 7.15 10.30
C GLU A 94 3.03 6.13 11.14
N LEU A 95 3.24 4.85 10.85
CA LEU A 95 2.74 3.74 11.64
C LEU A 95 3.90 3.17 12.46
N LEU A 96 3.82 3.30 13.78
CA LEU A 96 4.84 2.87 14.73
C LEU A 96 4.73 1.38 15.10
N GLY A 97 5.86 0.83 15.55
CA GLY A 97 5.95 -0.55 16.03
C GLY A 97 5.76 -1.57 14.91
N VAL A 98 6.08 -1.17 13.67
CA VAL A 98 6.15 -2.09 12.54
C VAL A 98 7.59 -2.55 12.41
N ASP A 99 7.78 -3.87 12.41
CA ASP A 99 9.09 -4.48 12.16
C ASP A 99 9.54 -4.18 10.73
N SER A 100 10.81 -3.78 10.57
CA SER A 100 11.42 -3.49 9.28
C SER A 100 11.55 -4.71 8.35
N ALA A 101 11.41 -5.93 8.88
CA ALA A 101 11.38 -7.16 8.10
C ALA A 101 10.20 -7.15 7.12
N TRP A 102 10.47 -7.40 5.84
CA TRP A 102 9.48 -7.32 4.77
C TRP A 102 8.23 -8.17 5.02
N LYS A 103 8.41 -9.40 5.55
CA LYS A 103 7.29 -10.31 5.89
C LYS A 103 6.31 -9.73 6.90
N ALA A 104 6.76 -8.82 7.76
CA ALA A 104 5.92 -8.11 8.73
C ALA A 104 5.43 -6.75 8.18
N ALA A 105 6.29 -6.02 7.48
CA ALA A 105 5.95 -4.70 6.93
C ALA A 105 4.92 -4.77 5.80
N PHE A 106 5.02 -5.72 4.88
CA PHE A 106 4.14 -5.82 3.70
C PHE A 106 2.66 -5.93 4.08
N PRO A 107 2.23 -6.86 4.96
CA PRO A 107 0.82 -6.97 5.36
C PRO A 107 0.28 -5.70 6.02
N GLU A 108 1.10 -5.02 6.83
CA GLU A 108 0.70 -3.77 7.51
C GLU A 108 0.54 -2.62 6.51
N ILE A 109 1.49 -2.47 5.56
CA ILE A 109 1.39 -1.48 4.49
C ILE A 109 0.14 -1.75 3.65
N LYS A 110 -0.03 -2.98 3.17
CA LYS A 110 -1.18 -3.38 2.35
C LYS A 110 -2.50 -3.08 3.06
N ARG A 111 -2.62 -3.43 4.34
CA ARG A 111 -3.82 -3.17 5.13
C ARG A 111 -4.11 -1.68 5.26
N ALA A 112 -3.11 -0.86 5.59
CA ALA A 112 -3.29 0.58 5.72
C ALA A 112 -3.76 1.22 4.39
N LEU A 113 -3.17 0.82 3.26
CA LEU A 113 -3.56 1.30 1.94
C LEU A 113 -4.98 0.84 1.54
N GLN A 114 -5.36 -0.40 1.85
CA GLN A 114 -6.70 -0.91 1.56
C GLN A 114 -7.78 -0.17 2.33
N VAL A 115 -7.53 0.14 3.61
CA VAL A 115 -8.43 0.97 4.43
C VAL A 115 -8.61 2.33 3.76
N LEU A 116 -7.52 3.05 3.46
CA LEU A 116 -7.60 4.35 2.79
C LEU A 116 -8.35 4.28 1.45
N ALA A 117 -8.06 3.27 0.62
CA ALA A 117 -8.68 3.09 -0.68
C ALA A 117 -10.19 2.81 -0.60
N SER A 118 -10.65 2.15 0.48
CA SER A 118 -12.08 1.89 0.68
C SER A 118 -12.89 3.16 0.95
N TYR A 119 -12.26 4.21 1.49
CA TYR A 119 -12.90 5.51 1.75
C TYR A 119 -12.72 6.49 0.58
N ASP A 120 -11.62 6.42 -0.17
CA ASP A 120 -11.42 7.24 -1.38
C ASP A 120 -12.52 7.00 -2.45
N LYS A 121 -12.86 5.72 -2.68
CA LYS A 121 -13.96 5.33 -3.58
C LYS A 121 -15.35 5.76 -3.09
N LYS A 122 -15.52 5.97 -1.78
CA LYS A 122 -16.80 6.44 -1.21
C LYS A 122 -16.95 7.96 -1.32
N THR A 123 -15.85 8.71 -1.28
CA THR A 123 -15.86 10.17 -1.40
C THR A 123 -16.25 10.63 -2.82
N THR A 124 -15.97 9.85 -3.86
CA THR A 124 -16.36 10.15 -5.25
C THR A 124 -17.83 9.86 -5.58
N ALA A 125 -18.56 9.14 -4.72
CA ALA A 125 -19.97 8.81 -4.93
C ALA A 125 -20.96 9.80 -4.27
N SER A 126 -20.47 10.91 -3.69
CA SER A 126 -21.28 11.88 -2.94
C SER A 126 -21.12 13.33 -3.44
N ALA A 127 -20.78 13.53 -4.72
CA ALA A 127 -20.74 14.85 -5.35
C ALA A 127 -21.83 14.97 -6.42
#